data_AF-A0A2V9JUJ8-F1
#
_entry.id   AF-A0A2V9JUJ8-F1
#
_cell.length_a   1.000
_cell.length_b   1.000
_cell.length_c   1.000
_cell.angle_alpha   90.00
_cell.angle_beta   90.00
_cell.angle_gamma   90.00
#
_symmetry.space_group_name_H-M   'P 1'
#
loop_
_entity.id
_entity.type
_entity.pdbx_description
1 polymer ?
#
loop_
_entity_poly.entity_id
_entity_poly.type
_entity_poly.pdbx_seq_one_letter_code
_entity_poly.pdbx_strand_id
1 'polypeptide(L)'
;MPLMASRRVWINVGLFVVFTIVFLSQTSVQDYLLSRSPHERLMRHFAEFERKAGRDPDIHRALEGVSDMERSGKLQEMSRNGTARLDNAALLERAPIMSAIYSRLSDRACANAVKGYTPSENDKAEFEGALLRLEADFVTKWMGSLQKAMRAEALATPMHLVTQEEMRAAFGALEGKIGKAAAMRVDAGLTQRATDAEFAWAARTIYAVAPSLPEPHGSALLRMMTQLGEETPASEPIPPLIPEVR
;
A
#
# COMPACT_ATOMS: atom_id res chain seq x y z
N MET A 1 -10.07 -43.89 44.96
CA MET A 1 -9.35 -42.59 44.87
C MET A 1 -9.13 -42.17 43.41
N PRO A 2 -10.09 -41.51 42.72
CA PRO A 2 -9.78 -40.82 41.45
C PRO A 2 -10.35 -39.38 41.33
N LEU A 3 -10.91 -38.80 42.40
CA LEU A 3 -11.63 -37.52 42.33
C LEU A 3 -10.74 -36.26 42.42
N MET A 4 -9.44 -36.40 42.71
CA MET A 4 -8.54 -35.25 42.88
C MET A 4 -7.79 -34.82 41.60
N ALA A 5 -7.66 -35.68 40.59
CA ALA A 5 -6.92 -35.36 39.37
C ALA A 5 -7.71 -34.44 38.41
N SER A 6 -9.02 -34.66 38.30
CA SER A 6 -9.90 -33.88 37.40
C SER A 6 -9.98 -32.40 37.80
N ARG A 7 -10.05 -32.09 39.10
CA ARG A 7 -10.12 -30.70 39.59
C ARG A 7 -8.88 -29.86 39.26
N ARG A 8 -7.68 -30.44 39.21
CA ARG A 8 -6.44 -29.71 38.88
C ARG A 8 -6.36 -29.34 37.39
N VAL A 9 -6.88 -30.19 36.50
CA VAL A 9 -6.90 -29.93 35.05
C VAL A 9 -7.87 -28.79 34.71
N TRP A 10 -9.05 -28.77 35.32
CA TRP A 10 -10.03 -27.69 35.11
C TRP A 10 -9.55 -26.34 35.64
N ILE A 11 -8.82 -26.31 36.77
CA ILE A 11 -8.22 -25.08 37.30
C ILE A 11 -7.13 -24.55 36.36
N ASN A 12 -6.29 -25.43 35.80
CA ASN A 12 -5.24 -25.02 34.85
C ASN A 12 -5.80 -24.53 33.50
N VAL A 13 -6.87 -25.14 32.99
CA VAL A 13 -7.56 -24.68 31.77
C VAL A 13 -8.25 -23.33 32.01
N GLY A 14 -8.92 -23.16 33.16
CA GLY A 14 -9.55 -21.88 33.52
C GLY A 14 -8.53 -20.75 33.67
N LEU A 15 -7.38 -21.01 34.30
CA LEU A 15 -6.27 -20.05 34.41
C LEU A 15 -5.68 -19.71 33.05
N PHE A 16 -5.50 -20.68 32.15
CA PHE A 16 -4.95 -20.43 30.82
C PHE A 16 -5.88 -19.58 29.96
N VAL A 17 -7.20 -19.84 30.00
CA VAL A 17 -8.22 -19.04 29.28
C VAL A 17 -8.30 -17.62 29.84
N VAL A 18 -8.27 -17.45 31.17
CA VAL A 18 -8.22 -16.12 31.79
C VAL A 18 -6.92 -15.41 31.43
N PHE A 19 -5.77 -16.10 31.43
CA PHE A 19 -4.50 -15.49 31.05
C PHE A 19 -4.48 -15.10 29.57
N THR A 20 -5.04 -15.90 28.65
CA THR A 20 -5.13 -15.52 27.23
C THR A 20 -6.11 -14.36 27.02
N ILE A 21 -7.26 -14.35 27.71
CA ILE A 21 -8.19 -13.22 27.65
C ILE A 21 -7.55 -11.96 28.24
N VAL A 22 -6.81 -12.06 29.35
CA VAL A 22 -6.08 -10.94 29.97
C VAL A 22 -4.90 -10.50 29.10
N PHE A 23 -4.19 -11.40 28.41
CA PHE A 23 -3.08 -11.01 27.53
C PHE A 23 -3.58 -10.38 26.22
N LEU A 24 -4.64 -10.94 25.61
CA LEU A 24 -5.31 -10.38 24.42
C LEU A 24 -6.05 -9.07 24.73
N SER A 25 -6.58 -8.93 25.95
CA SER A 25 -7.14 -7.66 26.42
C SER A 25 -6.04 -6.69 26.87
N GLN A 26 -4.90 -7.11 27.42
CA GLN A 26 -3.84 -6.17 27.79
C GLN A 26 -3.14 -5.57 26.57
N THR A 27 -2.94 -6.31 25.47
CA THR A 27 -2.41 -5.70 24.24
C THR A 27 -3.40 -4.73 23.61
N SER A 28 -4.69 -5.07 23.55
CA SER A 28 -5.70 -4.17 22.96
C SER A 28 -6.10 -3.00 23.88
N VAL A 29 -6.11 -3.20 25.20
CA VAL A 29 -6.48 -2.20 26.19
C VAL A 29 -5.31 -1.29 26.54
N GLN A 30 -4.04 -1.73 26.51
CA GLN A 30 -2.91 -0.80 26.64
C GLN A 30 -2.81 0.15 25.44
N ASP A 31 -3.07 -0.33 24.22
CA ASP A 31 -3.17 0.53 23.03
C ASP A 31 -4.37 1.49 23.10
N TYR A 32 -5.45 1.09 23.77
CA TYR A 32 -6.63 1.93 23.98
C TYR A 32 -6.48 2.92 25.16
N LEU A 33 -5.72 2.56 26.20
CA LEU A 33 -5.48 3.38 27.40
C LEU A 33 -4.32 4.36 27.23
N LEU A 34 -3.38 4.09 26.33
CA LEU A 34 -2.34 5.04 25.91
C LEU A 34 -2.82 5.94 24.75
N SER A 35 -4.14 6.17 24.63
CA SER A 35 -4.87 6.75 23.48
C SER A 35 -4.24 8.02 22.89
N ARG A 36 -3.18 7.85 22.11
CA ARG A 36 -2.76 8.83 21.13
C ARG A 36 -3.77 8.81 20.00
N SER A 37 -4.21 9.99 19.58
CA SER A 37 -5.16 10.14 18.49
C SER A 37 -4.70 9.34 17.26
N PRO A 38 -5.62 8.79 16.43
CA PRO A 38 -5.24 8.09 15.19
C PRO A 38 -4.24 8.89 14.34
N HIS A 39 -4.38 10.22 14.35
CA HIS A 39 -3.47 11.14 13.69
C HIS A 39 -2.06 11.13 14.30
N GLU A 40 -1.90 11.22 15.62
CA GLU A 40 -0.59 11.09 16.26
C GLU A 40 0.09 9.73 16.01
N ARG A 41 -0.69 8.65 15.89
CA ARG A 41 -0.13 7.34 15.52
C ARG A 41 0.40 7.36 14.09
N LEU A 42 -0.38 7.89 13.15
CA LEU A 42 0.01 8.01 11.75
C LEU A 42 1.28 8.88 11.59
N MET A 43 1.33 10.04 12.24
CA MET A 43 2.49 10.94 12.21
C MET A 43 3.75 10.28 12.76
N ARG A 44 3.64 9.44 13.80
CA ARG A 44 4.78 8.66 14.29
C ARG A 44 5.30 7.65 13.27
N HIS A 45 4.41 6.96 12.54
CA HIS A 45 4.83 6.04 11.49
C HIS A 45 5.56 6.78 10.36
N PHE A 46 5.10 7.99 9.98
CA PHE A 46 5.82 8.85 9.03
C PHE A 46 7.20 9.26 9.56
N ALA A 47 7.29 9.76 10.80
CA ALA A 47 8.57 10.17 11.39
C ALA A 47 9.56 9.00 11.56
N GLU A 48 9.07 7.80 11.88
CA GLU A 48 9.90 6.59 11.93
C GLU A 48 10.37 6.17 10.53
N PHE A 49 9.48 6.23 9.54
CA PHE A 49 9.78 5.96 8.14
C PHE A 49 10.86 6.91 7.62
N GLU A 50 10.72 8.23 7.80
CA GLU A 50 11.71 9.21 7.37
C GLU A 50 13.08 8.95 8.01
N ARG A 51 13.11 8.68 9.32
CA ARG A 51 14.35 8.33 10.04
C ARG A 51 14.96 7.04 9.53
N LYS A 52 14.15 6.07 9.12
CA LYS A 52 14.64 4.80 8.57
C LYS A 52 15.16 4.97 7.14
N ALA A 53 14.46 5.74 6.31
CA ALA A 53 14.87 6.10 4.96
C ALA A 53 16.18 6.90 4.96
N GLY A 54 16.32 7.89 5.85
CA GLY A 54 17.55 8.67 5.97
C GLY A 54 18.76 7.90 6.49
N ARG A 55 18.56 6.71 7.09
CA ARG A 55 19.63 5.80 7.54
C ARG A 55 19.99 4.72 6.52
N ASP A 56 19.20 4.57 5.46
CA ASP A 56 19.52 3.65 4.38
C ASP A 56 20.65 4.28 3.54
N PRO A 57 21.82 3.61 3.39
CA PRO A 57 22.97 4.23 2.74
C PRO A 57 22.73 4.51 1.25
N ASP A 58 21.89 3.71 0.59
CA ASP A 58 21.60 3.90 -0.84
C ASP A 58 20.67 5.10 -1.04
N ILE A 59 19.63 5.21 -0.19
CA ILE A 59 18.73 6.38 -0.19
C ILE A 59 19.47 7.64 0.24
N HIS A 60 20.33 7.56 1.26
CA HIS A 60 21.11 8.70 1.72
C HIS A 60 22.01 9.26 0.60
N ARG A 61 22.71 8.37 -0.12
CA ARG A 61 23.54 8.74 -1.26
C ARG A 61 22.72 9.42 -2.37
N ALA A 62 21.52 8.90 -2.66
CA ALA A 62 20.62 9.48 -3.64
C ALA A 62 20.05 10.86 -3.24
N LEU A 63 20.17 11.24 -1.97
CA LEU A 63 19.76 12.55 -1.43
C LEU A 63 20.95 13.51 -1.21
N GLU A 64 22.17 13.13 -1.58
CA GLU A 64 23.33 14.02 -1.49
C GLU A 64 23.10 15.29 -2.32
N GLY A 65 23.31 16.46 -1.71
CA GLY A 65 23.10 17.76 -2.35
C GLY A 65 21.65 18.23 -2.43
N VAL A 66 20.67 17.44 -1.99
CA VAL A 66 19.26 17.85 -1.87
C VAL A 66 19.08 18.66 -0.59
N SER A 67 18.46 19.84 -0.69
CA SER A 67 18.19 20.67 0.49
C SER A 67 17.14 20.03 1.40
N ASP A 68 17.13 20.38 2.69
CA ASP A 68 16.14 19.83 3.62
C ASP A 68 14.70 20.22 3.26
N MET A 69 14.50 21.38 2.61
CA MET A 69 13.20 21.81 2.09
C MET A 69 12.70 20.92 0.93
N GLU A 70 13.61 20.40 0.10
CA GLU A 70 13.27 19.58 -1.07
C GLU A 70 13.24 18.08 -0.76
N ARG A 71 13.83 17.67 0.38
CA ARG A 71 14.03 16.26 0.76
C ARG A 71 12.73 15.45 0.76
N SER A 72 11.65 16.00 1.31
CA SER A 72 10.35 15.31 1.36
C SER A 72 9.78 15.05 -0.04
N GLY A 73 9.81 16.07 -0.91
CA GLY A 73 9.39 15.94 -2.30
C GLY A 73 10.25 14.93 -3.07
N LYS A 74 11.57 14.92 -2.82
CA LYS A 74 12.47 13.95 -3.46
C LYS A 74 12.22 12.51 -3.02
N LEU A 75 12.00 12.27 -1.72
CA LEU A 75 11.64 10.94 -1.20
C LEU A 75 10.33 10.44 -1.81
N GLN A 76 9.33 11.32 -1.98
CA GLN A 76 8.07 10.97 -2.63
C GLN A 76 8.28 10.60 -4.10
N GLU A 77 9.05 11.40 -4.85
CA GLU A 77 9.42 11.11 -6.23
C GLU A 77 10.12 9.77 -6.35
N MET A 78 11.13 9.51 -5.50
CA MET A 78 11.86 8.24 -5.49
C MET A 78 10.96 7.04 -5.19
N SER A 79 10.01 7.19 -4.26
CA SER A 79 9.05 6.15 -3.93
C SER A 79 8.11 5.85 -5.09
N ARG A 80 7.64 6.89 -5.80
CA ARG A 80 6.80 6.76 -6.99
C ARG A 80 7.55 6.04 -8.11
N ASN A 81 8.70 6.56 -8.52
CA ASN A 81 9.50 6.00 -9.62
C ASN A 81 9.99 4.58 -9.28
N GLY A 82 10.38 4.37 -8.03
CA GLY A 82 10.85 3.07 -7.55
C GLY A 82 9.78 1.99 -7.49
N THR A 83 8.49 2.34 -7.50
CA THR A 83 7.40 1.35 -7.45
C THR A 83 7.38 0.47 -8.70
N ALA A 84 7.67 1.02 -9.89
CA ALA A 84 7.77 0.27 -11.14
C ALA A 84 9.00 -0.69 -11.18
N ARG A 85 9.98 -0.45 -10.30
CA ARG A 85 11.23 -1.23 -10.16
C ARG A 85 11.14 -2.33 -9.09
N LEU A 86 10.02 -2.45 -8.39
CA LEU A 86 9.82 -3.50 -7.40
C LEU A 86 9.78 -4.89 -8.04
N ASP A 87 10.23 -5.90 -7.30
CA ASP A 87 10.05 -7.30 -7.69
C ASP A 87 8.59 -7.76 -7.55
N ASN A 88 8.27 -8.93 -8.10
CA ASN A 88 6.90 -9.46 -8.08
C ASN A 88 6.37 -9.69 -6.66
N ALA A 89 7.22 -10.17 -5.75
CA ALA A 89 6.84 -10.43 -4.37
C ALA A 89 6.45 -9.14 -3.64
N ALA A 90 7.22 -8.08 -3.81
CA ALA A 90 6.95 -6.77 -3.21
C ALA A 90 5.67 -6.13 -3.78
N LEU A 91 5.39 -6.30 -5.09
CA LEU A 91 4.12 -5.85 -5.67
C LEU A 91 2.92 -6.59 -5.06
N LEU A 92 3.00 -7.91 -4.92
CA LEU A 92 1.96 -8.73 -4.30
C LEU A 92 1.75 -8.40 -2.83
N GLU A 93 2.83 -8.17 -2.07
CA GLU A 93 2.75 -7.70 -0.67
C GLU A 93 2.06 -6.34 -0.54
N ARG A 94 2.31 -5.44 -1.50
CA ARG A 94 1.74 -4.08 -1.52
C ARG A 94 0.26 -4.08 -1.89
N ALA A 95 -0.19 -5.01 -2.74
CA ALA A 95 -1.51 -4.95 -3.34
C ALA A 95 -2.70 -4.94 -2.34
N PRO A 96 -2.74 -5.76 -1.27
CA PRO A 96 -3.81 -5.70 -0.27
C PRO A 96 -3.92 -4.35 0.42
N ILE A 97 -2.78 -3.68 0.63
CA ILE A 97 -2.73 -2.35 1.25
C ILE A 97 -3.37 -1.33 0.31
N MET A 98 -2.97 -1.34 -0.97
CA MET A 98 -3.52 -0.43 -1.97
C MET A 98 -5.01 -0.68 -2.18
N SER A 99 -5.45 -1.95 -2.18
CA SER A 99 -6.86 -2.31 -2.21
C SER A 99 -7.63 -1.69 -1.04
N ALA A 100 -7.07 -1.73 0.18
CA ALA A 100 -7.71 -1.15 1.37
C ALA A 100 -7.75 0.37 1.34
N ILE A 101 -6.72 1.03 0.79
CA ILE A 101 -6.70 2.48 0.61
C ILE A 101 -7.73 2.89 -0.45
N TYR A 102 -7.62 2.32 -1.65
CA TYR A 102 -8.45 2.70 -2.80
C TYR A 102 -9.93 2.42 -2.62
N SER A 103 -10.31 1.43 -1.82
CA SER A 103 -11.72 1.18 -1.48
C SER A 103 -12.36 2.29 -0.64
N ARG A 104 -11.56 3.20 -0.07
CA ARG A 104 -12.01 4.31 0.80
C ARG A 104 -11.94 5.68 0.11
N LEU A 105 -11.28 5.77 -1.04
CA LEU A 105 -11.18 7.01 -1.80
C LEU A 105 -12.40 7.19 -2.70
N SER A 106 -12.74 8.44 -2.99
CA SER A 106 -13.61 8.78 -4.12
C SER A 106 -13.03 8.25 -5.44
N ASP A 107 -13.88 8.12 -6.45
CA ASP A 107 -13.46 7.65 -7.77
C ASP A 107 -12.38 8.55 -8.38
N ARG A 108 -12.52 9.87 -8.25
CA ARG A 108 -11.53 10.85 -8.69
C ARG A 108 -10.19 10.68 -7.96
N ALA A 109 -10.20 10.64 -6.62
CA ALA A 109 -8.97 10.51 -5.83
C ALA A 109 -8.27 9.18 -6.10
N CYS A 110 -9.03 8.09 -6.26
CA CYS A 110 -8.49 6.79 -6.66
C CYS A 110 -7.85 6.83 -8.05
N ALA A 111 -8.54 7.40 -9.05
CA ALA A 111 -8.02 7.49 -10.41
C ALA A 111 -6.74 8.34 -10.46
N ASN A 112 -6.72 9.51 -9.81
CA ASN A 112 -5.55 10.38 -9.73
C ASN A 112 -4.36 9.68 -9.06
N ALA A 113 -4.59 8.99 -7.94
CA ALA A 113 -3.54 8.29 -7.20
C ALA A 113 -2.90 7.16 -8.02
N VAL A 114 -3.69 6.44 -8.82
CA VAL A 114 -3.21 5.34 -9.66
C VAL A 114 -2.54 5.86 -10.94
N LYS A 115 -3.07 6.92 -11.56
CA LYS A 115 -2.47 7.58 -12.75
C LYS A 115 -1.18 8.35 -12.41
N GLY A 116 -0.86 8.55 -11.13
CA GLY A 116 0.32 9.29 -10.69
C GLY A 116 0.21 10.80 -10.86
N TYR A 117 -1.00 11.34 -11.01
CA TYR A 117 -1.25 12.77 -11.11
C TYR A 117 -0.98 13.48 -9.78
N THR A 118 -0.63 14.75 -9.86
CA THR A 118 -0.44 15.60 -8.67
C THR A 118 -1.77 15.69 -7.90
N PRO A 119 -1.82 15.22 -6.65
CA PRO A 119 -3.06 15.20 -5.89
C PRO A 119 -3.49 16.61 -5.49
N SER A 120 -4.77 16.93 -5.65
CA SER A 120 -5.37 18.13 -5.06
C SER A 120 -5.40 18.04 -3.54
N GLU A 121 -5.50 19.15 -2.80
CA GLU A 121 -5.60 19.13 -1.33
C GLU A 121 -6.74 18.23 -0.82
N ASN A 122 -7.86 18.17 -1.54
CA ASN A 122 -8.94 17.24 -1.23
C ASN A 122 -8.52 15.77 -1.42
N ASP A 123 -7.78 15.45 -2.48
CA ASP A 123 -7.26 14.08 -2.69
C ASP A 123 -6.29 13.68 -1.57
N LYS A 124 -5.44 14.63 -1.12
CA LYS A 124 -4.53 14.43 0.00
C LYS A 124 -5.30 14.13 1.30
N ALA A 125 -6.33 14.91 1.59
CA ALA A 125 -7.17 14.74 2.77
C ALA A 125 -7.95 13.41 2.74
N GLU A 126 -8.46 13.00 1.57
CA GLU A 126 -9.09 11.69 1.40
C GLU A 126 -8.09 10.54 1.64
N PHE A 127 -6.87 10.67 1.12
CA PHE A 127 -5.81 9.69 1.29
C PHE A 127 -5.37 9.58 2.75
N GLU A 128 -5.13 10.70 3.42
CA GLU A 128 -4.86 10.73 4.87
C GLU A 128 -6.01 10.10 5.66
N GLY A 129 -7.26 10.49 5.36
CA GLY A 129 -8.45 9.91 5.96
C GLY A 129 -8.56 8.39 5.77
N ALA A 130 -8.14 7.87 4.62
CA ALA A 130 -8.07 6.44 4.37
C ALA A 130 -7.00 5.76 5.25
N LEU A 131 -5.80 6.35 5.35
CA LEU A 131 -4.71 5.84 6.18
C LEU A 131 -5.06 5.83 7.68
N LEU A 132 -5.74 6.86 8.18
CA LEU A 132 -6.17 6.95 9.58
C LEU A 132 -7.12 5.82 9.99
N ARG A 133 -7.79 5.19 9.03
CA ARG A 133 -8.73 4.07 9.22
C ARG A 133 -8.08 2.71 9.03
N LEU A 134 -6.80 2.64 8.65
CA LEU A 134 -6.06 1.40 8.57
C LEU A 134 -5.52 1.02 9.96
N GLU A 135 -5.35 -0.29 10.17
CA GLU A 135 -4.64 -0.80 11.34
C GLU A 135 -3.16 -0.43 11.27
N ALA A 136 -2.51 -0.28 12.43
CA ALA A 136 -1.11 0.15 12.52
C ALA A 136 -0.15 -0.76 11.72
N ASP A 137 -0.44 -2.07 11.69
CA ASP A 137 0.33 -3.05 10.92
C ASP A 137 0.26 -2.80 9.41
N PHE A 138 -0.91 -2.37 8.89
CA PHE A 138 -1.07 -2.02 7.48
C PHE A 138 -0.25 -0.78 7.12
N VAL A 139 -0.27 0.25 7.97
CA VAL A 139 0.53 1.46 7.78
C VAL A 139 2.03 1.13 7.81
N THR A 140 2.47 0.29 8.76
CA THR A 140 3.87 -0.13 8.85
C THR A 140 4.33 -0.90 7.62
N LYS A 141 3.53 -1.87 7.15
CA LYS A 141 3.80 -2.61 5.91
C LYS A 141 3.84 -1.69 4.69
N TRP A 142 2.94 -0.71 4.64
CA TRP A 142 2.91 0.28 3.57
C TRP A 142 4.20 1.11 3.53
N MET A 143 4.63 1.65 4.67
CA MET A 143 5.90 2.38 4.80
C MET A 143 7.10 1.50 4.39
N GLY A 144 7.09 0.22 4.79
CA GLY A 144 8.08 -0.75 4.33
C GLY A 144 8.11 -0.90 2.80
N SER A 145 6.95 -0.93 2.15
CA SER A 145 6.87 -0.98 0.69
C SER A 145 7.39 0.30 0.02
N LEU A 146 7.13 1.48 0.59
CA LEU A 146 7.68 2.75 0.10
C LEU A 146 9.21 2.77 0.23
N GLN A 147 9.75 2.23 1.33
CA GLN A 147 11.21 2.12 1.51
C GLN A 147 11.85 1.18 0.48
N LYS A 148 11.23 0.01 0.21
CA LYS A 148 11.69 -0.91 -0.85
C LYS A 148 11.71 -0.20 -2.21
N ALA A 149 10.68 0.57 -2.53
CA ALA A 149 10.59 1.33 -3.78
C ALA A 149 11.70 2.39 -3.88
N MET A 150 11.85 3.24 -2.86
CA MET A 150 12.90 4.26 -2.84
C MET A 150 14.30 3.66 -3.00
N ARG A 151 14.56 2.51 -2.36
CA ARG A 151 15.83 1.80 -2.52
C ARG A 151 16.02 1.25 -3.93
N ALA A 152 14.97 0.71 -4.55
CA ALA A 152 15.02 0.23 -5.93
C ALA A 152 15.31 1.38 -6.92
N GLU A 153 14.74 2.56 -6.68
CA GLU A 153 15.09 3.78 -7.44
C GLU A 153 16.54 4.21 -7.20
N ALA A 154 16.97 4.27 -5.94
CA ALA A 154 18.34 4.69 -5.58
C ALA A 154 19.42 3.78 -6.20
N LEU A 155 19.12 2.48 -6.32
CA LEU A 155 19.99 1.49 -6.97
C LEU A 155 19.82 1.44 -8.49
N ALA A 156 18.91 2.25 -9.06
CA ALA A 156 18.52 2.19 -10.47
C ALA A 156 18.17 0.78 -10.95
N THR A 157 17.52 -0.02 -10.08
CA THR A 157 17.10 -1.39 -10.40
C THR A 157 16.29 -1.39 -11.70
N PRO A 158 16.59 -2.26 -12.68
CA PRO A 158 15.88 -2.27 -13.95
C PRO A 158 14.37 -2.46 -13.77
N MET A 159 13.58 -1.69 -14.51
CA MET A 159 12.14 -1.90 -14.59
C MET A 159 11.87 -3.17 -15.40
N HIS A 160 10.93 -3.98 -14.91
CA HIS A 160 10.39 -5.09 -15.68
C HIS A 160 9.19 -4.58 -16.49
N LEU A 161 9.30 -4.56 -17.81
CA LEU A 161 8.19 -4.14 -18.69
C LEU A 161 7.26 -5.31 -18.95
N VAL A 162 5.95 -5.11 -18.81
CA VAL A 162 4.98 -6.18 -19.08
C VAL A 162 4.79 -6.28 -20.60
N THR A 163 4.99 -7.47 -21.14
CA THR A 163 4.77 -7.73 -22.57
C THR A 163 3.27 -7.86 -22.89
N GLN A 164 2.92 -7.68 -24.16
CA GLN A 164 1.55 -7.90 -24.64
C GLN A 164 1.05 -9.34 -24.42
N GLU A 165 1.94 -10.32 -24.47
CA GLU A 165 1.61 -11.72 -24.21
C GLU A 165 1.29 -11.95 -22.73
N GLU A 166 2.11 -11.42 -21.83
CA GLU A 166 1.87 -11.48 -20.38
C GLU A 166 0.59 -10.77 -19.99
N MET A 167 0.32 -9.60 -20.55
CA MET A 167 -0.96 -8.89 -20.33
C MET A 167 -2.13 -9.76 -20.78
N ARG A 168 -2.12 -10.31 -22.00
CA ARG A 168 -3.20 -11.17 -22.49
C ARG A 168 -3.42 -12.39 -21.61
N ALA A 169 -2.34 -13.07 -21.20
CA ALA A 169 -2.42 -14.22 -20.31
C ALA A 169 -3.00 -13.84 -18.93
N ALA A 170 -2.57 -12.70 -18.39
CA ALA A 170 -3.02 -12.20 -17.09
C ALA A 170 -4.50 -11.79 -17.11
N PHE A 171 -4.97 -11.13 -18.18
CA PHE A 171 -6.39 -10.84 -18.37
C PHE A 171 -7.22 -12.11 -18.56
N GLY A 172 -6.69 -13.14 -19.23
CA GLY A 172 -7.35 -14.46 -19.32
C GLY A 172 -7.52 -15.11 -17.93
N ALA A 173 -6.49 -15.05 -17.09
CA ALA A 173 -6.57 -15.53 -15.71
C ALA A 173 -7.55 -14.70 -14.85
N LEU A 174 -7.56 -13.38 -15.04
CA LEU A 174 -8.54 -12.49 -14.40
C LEU A 174 -9.96 -12.85 -14.82
N GLU A 175 -10.24 -13.00 -16.12
CA GLU A 175 -11.53 -13.43 -16.65
C GLU A 175 -11.97 -14.77 -16.05
N GLY A 176 -11.07 -15.75 -15.97
CA GLY A 176 -11.37 -17.02 -15.31
C GLY A 176 -11.77 -16.88 -13.83
N LYS A 177 -11.27 -15.84 -13.14
CA LYS A 177 -11.53 -15.58 -11.72
C LYS A 177 -12.80 -14.77 -11.46
N ILE A 178 -13.05 -13.71 -12.24
CA ILE A 178 -14.16 -12.76 -12.00
C ILE A 178 -15.31 -12.89 -13.01
N GLY A 179 -15.14 -13.73 -14.03
CA GLY A 179 -16.08 -13.91 -15.13
C GLY A 179 -15.93 -12.86 -16.23
N LYS A 180 -16.36 -13.25 -17.44
CA LYS A 180 -16.21 -12.47 -18.68
C LYS A 180 -16.75 -11.03 -18.59
N ALA A 181 -17.97 -10.85 -18.08
CA ALA A 181 -18.59 -9.53 -18.02
C ALA A 181 -17.80 -8.55 -17.12
N ALA A 182 -17.31 -9.02 -15.97
CA ALA A 182 -16.53 -8.20 -15.06
C ALA A 182 -15.13 -7.91 -15.64
N ALA A 183 -14.49 -8.89 -16.27
CA ALA A 183 -13.20 -8.69 -16.93
C ALA A 183 -13.28 -7.70 -18.10
N MET A 184 -14.33 -7.77 -18.94
CA MET A 184 -14.58 -6.77 -19.98
C MET A 184 -14.76 -5.36 -19.41
N ARG A 185 -15.39 -5.22 -18.24
CA ARG A 185 -15.50 -3.93 -17.55
C ARG A 185 -14.15 -3.43 -17.03
N VAL A 186 -13.27 -4.33 -16.56
CA VAL A 186 -11.91 -3.97 -16.15
C VAL A 186 -11.14 -3.45 -17.35
N ASP A 187 -11.15 -4.20 -18.46
CA ASP A 187 -10.47 -3.84 -19.71
C ASP A 187 -10.94 -2.47 -20.23
N ALA A 188 -12.26 -2.25 -20.32
CA ALA A 188 -12.83 -0.97 -20.72
C ALA A 188 -12.40 0.19 -19.80
N GLY A 189 -12.32 -0.06 -18.49
CA GLY A 189 -11.92 0.93 -17.49
C GLY A 189 -10.44 1.33 -17.55
N LEU A 190 -9.59 0.57 -18.24
CA LEU A 190 -8.15 0.88 -18.40
C LEU A 190 -7.83 1.60 -19.72
N THR A 191 -8.84 1.90 -20.52
CA THR A 191 -8.65 2.66 -21.75
C THR A 191 -8.46 4.16 -21.48
N GLN A 192 -7.79 4.87 -22.38
CA GLN A 192 -7.61 6.34 -22.27
C GLN A 192 -8.92 7.14 -22.28
N ARG A 193 -10.03 6.53 -22.71
CA ARG A 193 -11.36 7.16 -22.76
C ARG A 193 -12.22 6.88 -21.52
N ALA A 194 -11.74 6.04 -20.60
CA ALA A 194 -12.47 5.69 -19.40
C ALA A 194 -12.66 6.91 -18.50
N THR A 195 -13.85 7.04 -17.92
CA THR A 195 -14.12 7.98 -16.84
C THR A 195 -13.33 7.61 -15.58
N ASP A 196 -13.14 8.55 -14.66
CA ASP A 196 -12.46 8.27 -13.38
C ASP A 196 -13.19 7.17 -12.59
N ALA A 197 -14.52 7.09 -12.68
CA ALA A 197 -15.31 6.03 -12.05
C ALA A 197 -15.00 4.63 -12.63
N GLU A 198 -14.90 4.53 -13.96
CA GLU A 198 -14.57 3.27 -14.63
C GLU A 198 -13.13 2.84 -14.33
N PHE A 199 -12.19 3.78 -14.38
CA PHE A 199 -10.79 3.52 -14.07
C PHE A 199 -10.57 3.16 -12.61
N ALA A 200 -11.18 3.90 -11.67
CA ALA A 200 -11.11 3.58 -10.24
C ALA A 200 -11.73 2.21 -9.94
N TRP A 201 -12.84 1.86 -10.59
CA TRP A 201 -13.42 0.52 -10.46
C TRP A 201 -12.46 -0.57 -10.96
N ALA A 202 -11.86 -0.40 -12.15
CA ALA A 202 -10.89 -1.34 -12.70
C ALA A 202 -9.67 -1.52 -11.79
N ALA A 203 -9.10 -0.40 -11.30
CA ALA A 203 -7.97 -0.42 -10.39
C ALA A 203 -8.30 -1.14 -9.07
N ARG A 204 -9.43 -0.80 -8.43
CA ARG A 204 -9.87 -1.48 -7.19
C ARG A 204 -10.05 -2.98 -7.41
N THR A 205 -10.65 -3.38 -8.54
CA THR A 205 -10.81 -4.80 -8.88
C THR A 205 -9.47 -5.50 -9.05
N ILE A 206 -8.52 -4.90 -9.79
CA ILE A 206 -7.19 -5.50 -10.00
C ILE A 206 -6.44 -5.65 -8.67
N TYR A 207 -6.35 -4.59 -7.87
CA TYR A 207 -5.62 -4.64 -6.58
C TYR A 207 -6.25 -5.61 -5.58
N ALA A 208 -7.57 -5.83 -5.64
CA ALA A 208 -8.26 -6.80 -4.80
C ALA A 208 -8.05 -8.26 -5.27
N VAL A 209 -8.01 -8.50 -6.59
CA VAL A 209 -8.05 -9.86 -7.16
C VAL A 209 -6.66 -10.40 -7.46
N ALA A 210 -5.73 -9.57 -7.95
CA ALA A 210 -4.42 -9.98 -8.43
C ALA A 210 -3.63 -10.84 -7.42
N PRO A 211 -3.62 -10.57 -6.10
CA PRO A 211 -2.92 -11.41 -5.13
C PRO A 211 -3.42 -12.86 -5.03
N SER A 212 -4.62 -13.14 -5.54
CA SER A 212 -5.24 -14.47 -5.52
C SER A 212 -5.10 -15.23 -6.85
N LEU A 213 -4.49 -14.62 -7.87
CA LEU A 213 -4.24 -15.26 -9.15
C LEU A 213 -2.93 -16.08 -9.08
N PRO A 214 -2.82 -17.19 -9.83
CA PRO A 214 -1.54 -17.90 -9.96
C PRO A 214 -0.47 -16.98 -10.58
N GLU A 215 0.76 -17.08 -10.09
CA GLU A 215 1.90 -16.43 -10.76
C GLU A 215 2.14 -17.07 -12.14
N PRO A 216 2.54 -16.27 -13.15
CA PRO A 216 2.93 -14.86 -13.07
C PRO A 216 1.78 -13.85 -13.25
N HIS A 217 0.52 -14.29 -13.30
CA HIS A 217 -0.60 -13.46 -13.73
C HIS A 217 -0.93 -12.33 -12.76
N GLY A 218 -0.89 -12.60 -11.45
CA GLY A 218 -1.15 -11.60 -10.42
C GLY A 218 -0.14 -10.44 -10.47
N SER A 219 1.14 -10.78 -10.46
CA SER A 219 2.22 -9.79 -10.56
C SER A 219 2.22 -9.04 -11.90
N ALA A 220 1.89 -9.68 -13.02
CA ALA A 220 1.76 -9.00 -14.32
C ALA A 220 0.68 -7.90 -14.31
N LEU A 221 -0.50 -8.17 -13.73
CA LEU A 221 -1.56 -7.16 -13.59
C LEU A 221 -1.11 -5.99 -12.71
N LEU A 222 -0.50 -6.27 -11.56
CA LEU A 222 -0.03 -5.22 -10.65
C LEU A 222 1.05 -4.36 -11.29
N ARG A 223 1.96 -4.98 -12.04
CA ARG A 223 3.03 -4.29 -12.75
C ARG A 223 2.50 -3.39 -13.86
N MET A 224 1.51 -3.86 -14.62
CA MET A 224 0.78 -3.01 -15.58
C MET A 224 0.23 -1.76 -14.87
N MET A 225 -0.40 -1.90 -13.70
CA MET A 225 -0.93 -0.75 -12.95
C MET A 225 0.15 0.26 -12.54
N THR A 226 1.39 -0.16 -12.33
CA THR A 226 2.50 0.75 -12.01
C THR A 226 3.03 1.52 -13.23
N GLN A 227 2.77 1.02 -14.44
CA GLN A 227 3.26 1.57 -15.71
C GLN A 227 2.26 2.53 -16.37
N LEU A 228 0.98 2.48 -15.98
CA LEU A 228 -0.09 3.33 -16.55
C LEU A 228 0.12 4.84 -16.31
N GLY A 229 0.96 5.24 -15.35
CA GLY A 229 1.23 6.65 -15.04
C GLY A 229 2.40 7.27 -15.81
N GLU A 230 3.22 6.48 -16.51
CA GLU A 230 4.46 6.96 -17.14
C GLU A 230 4.26 7.61 -18.52
N GLU A 231 3.08 7.50 -19.14
CA GLU A 231 2.81 8.08 -20.46
C GLU A 231 2.50 9.60 -20.45
N THR A 232 2.52 10.27 -19.29
CA THR A 232 2.22 11.72 -19.18
C THR A 232 3.49 12.51 -18.83
N PRO A 233 3.92 13.51 -19.63
CA PRO A 233 5.14 14.27 -19.35
C PRO A 233 5.02 15.04 -18.03
N ALA A 234 6.10 14.99 -17.24
CA ALA A 234 6.19 15.55 -15.90
C ALA A 234 5.76 17.02 -15.83
N SER A 235 4.65 17.29 -15.14
CA SER A 235 4.22 18.64 -14.77
C SER A 235 4.49 18.90 -13.29
N GLU A 236 5.38 19.86 -13.04
CA GLU A 236 5.65 20.62 -11.80
C GLU A 236 5.97 19.86 -10.50
N PRO A 237 6.83 20.44 -9.63
CA PRO A 237 7.21 19.83 -8.36
C PRO A 237 6.00 19.65 -7.42
N ILE A 238 5.91 18.46 -6.84
CA ILE A 238 4.82 18.04 -5.96
C ILE A 238 4.94 18.78 -4.62
N PRO A 239 3.90 19.51 -4.16
CA PRO A 239 3.89 20.10 -2.82
C PRO A 239 3.80 18.99 -1.75
N PRO A 240 4.49 19.14 -0.61
CA PRO A 240 4.59 18.10 0.41
C PRO A 240 3.21 17.56 0.83
N LEU A 241 3.10 16.24 0.93
CA LEU A 241 1.92 15.54 1.45
C LEU A 241 1.88 15.50 2.98
N ILE A 242 2.96 15.93 3.63
CA ILE A 242 3.07 15.93 5.09
C ILE A 242 2.60 17.31 5.57
N PRO A 243 1.63 17.40 6.49
CA PRO A 243 1.33 18.67 7.12
C PRO A 243 2.59 19.18 7.81
N GLU A 244 3.04 20.38 7.43
CA GLU A 244 4.12 21.05 8.14
C GLU A 244 3.79 21.06 9.63
N VAL A 245 4.65 20.42 10.43
CA VAL A 245 4.57 20.51 11.89
C VAL A 245 4.97 21.94 12.25
N ARG A 246 3.96 22.79 12.45
CA ARG A 246 4.12 24.12 13.05
C ARG A 246 4.23 24.02 14.57
#